data_AF-A0A1G1NBX9-F1
#
_entry.id   AF-A0A1G1NBX9-F1
#
_cell.length_a   1.000
_cell.length_b   1.000
_cell.length_c   1.000
_cell.angle_alpha   90.00
_cell.angle_beta   90.00
_cell.angle_gamma   90.00
#
_symmetry.space_group_name_H-M   'P 1'
#
loop_
_entity.id
_entity.type
_entity.pdbx_description
1 polymer ?
#
loop_
_entity_poly.entity_id
_entity_poly.type
_entity_poly.pdbx_seq_one_letter_code
_entity_poly.pdbx_strand_id
1 'polypeptide(L)'
;MAIILNSADPAIVRGIKTVGVGKKGSQDLDPELAREIAEDIKAGKISPVAAGAFFGGLLNKGVAPSEFILEQAFAPGIFQNSLQFMNALAPDAPKAIKNICVRLLQKEPLDFATAYQLGKFLLSQEPGDAARGFAVSTLRVRYETDDEYAGILKSLQETIAGPFRQPVAPGDPLVQLAEPFDGVDHSYITTPLLAQYVQSLGYRVINLVGRNSGPKVGNNLLDLAKALQIPLAAGNADLKNSKPSYGWYFNQENLSAPLDHWVELRRQTVKRPCFATLEKFLNPAQAQIIITSAFHPPYSEKMTTVAERAGFPASIVIRNGLEGTLAFPLMRPVKILCSARQKDGTYQRGELTVDPEMYLSAKIAVEEKLTNPSLAENVKLVQEFQRSGHTANELFDARVKISCQGLKLALDWVAKNLAA
;
A
#
# COMPACT_ATOMS: atom_id res chain seq x y z
N MET A 1 7.28 1.51 17.62
CA MET A 1 5.82 1.39 17.79
C MET A 1 5.60 0.13 18.60
N ALA A 2 5.00 0.25 19.80
CA ALA A 2 4.75 -0.91 20.66
C ALA A 2 3.81 -1.90 19.94
N ILE A 3 4.05 -3.21 20.11
CA ILE A 3 3.13 -4.24 19.61
C ILE A 3 1.91 -4.20 20.55
N ILE A 4 0.77 -3.74 20.03
CA ILE A 4 -0.49 -3.79 20.76
C ILE A 4 -1.18 -5.11 20.40
N LEU A 5 -1.26 -6.01 21.36
CA LEU A 5 -1.99 -7.27 21.25
C LEU A 5 -3.33 -7.11 21.97
N ASN A 6 -4.43 -7.39 21.27
CA ASN A 6 -5.74 -7.49 21.89
C ASN A 6 -5.95 -8.94 22.33
N SER A 7 -6.29 -9.20 23.60
CA SER A 7 -6.53 -10.55 24.11
C SER A 7 -7.73 -11.24 23.44
N ALA A 8 -8.65 -10.47 22.85
CA ALA A 8 -9.76 -10.99 22.07
C ALA A 8 -9.36 -11.45 20.65
N ASP A 9 -8.15 -11.11 20.18
CA ASP A 9 -7.68 -11.57 18.87
C ASP A 9 -7.34 -13.07 18.92
N PRO A 10 -7.66 -13.84 17.85
CA PRO A 10 -7.23 -15.24 17.73
C PRO A 10 -5.72 -15.40 17.94
N ALA A 11 -5.31 -16.55 18.50
CA ALA A 11 -3.89 -16.85 18.80
C ALA A 11 -2.98 -16.57 17.60
N ILE A 12 -3.38 -17.03 16.41
CA ILE A 12 -2.60 -16.83 15.18
C ILE A 12 -2.43 -15.36 14.82
N VAL A 13 -3.44 -14.52 15.04
CA VAL A 13 -3.38 -13.07 14.76
C VAL A 13 -2.42 -12.40 15.74
N ARG A 14 -2.49 -12.77 17.03
CA ARG A 14 -1.52 -12.31 18.05
C ARG A 14 -0.11 -12.74 17.66
N GLY A 15 0.09 -13.99 17.26
CA GLY A 15 1.36 -14.53 16.80
C GLY A 15 1.94 -13.77 15.60
N ILE A 16 1.15 -13.56 14.54
CA ILE A 16 1.56 -12.76 13.37
C ILE A 16 1.92 -11.33 13.77
N LYS A 17 1.15 -10.73 14.70
CA LYS A 17 1.44 -9.38 15.20
C LYS A 17 2.80 -9.29 15.90
N THR A 18 3.21 -10.37 16.58
CA THR A 18 4.48 -10.51 17.30
C THR A 18 5.67 -10.77 16.37
N VAL A 19 5.58 -11.75 15.46
CA VAL A 19 6.71 -12.18 14.63
C VAL A 19 6.82 -11.44 13.29
N GLY A 20 5.75 -10.79 12.82
CA GLY A 20 5.65 -10.18 11.49
C GLY A 20 5.87 -8.66 11.43
N VAL A 21 6.54 -8.05 12.41
CA VAL A 21 6.73 -6.59 12.44
C VAL A 21 7.83 -6.12 11.48
N GLY A 22 8.88 -6.93 11.31
CA GLY A 22 10.04 -6.67 10.47
C GLY A 22 11.36 -6.79 11.22
N LYS A 23 12.48 -6.69 10.50
CA LYS A 23 13.85 -6.96 10.98
C LYS A 23 14.23 -6.37 12.35
N LYS A 24 13.66 -5.22 12.76
CA LYS A 24 13.98 -4.53 14.03
C LYS A 24 12.85 -4.55 15.07
N GLY A 25 11.71 -5.15 14.76
CA GLY A 25 10.51 -5.07 15.61
C GLY A 25 9.85 -6.41 15.93
N SER A 26 10.25 -7.48 15.25
CA SER A 26 9.73 -8.82 15.55
C SER A 26 10.24 -9.30 16.91
N GLN A 27 9.38 -9.94 17.70
CA GLN A 27 9.67 -10.42 19.05
C GLN A 27 9.45 -11.93 19.15
N ASP A 28 9.96 -12.53 20.23
CA ASP A 28 9.70 -13.93 20.55
C ASP A 28 8.27 -14.10 21.08
N LEU A 29 7.68 -15.25 20.79
CA LEU A 29 6.36 -15.59 21.30
C LEU A 29 6.42 -15.94 22.79
N ASP A 30 5.37 -15.55 23.49
CA ASP A 30 5.06 -16.12 24.79
C ASP A 30 4.85 -17.66 24.64
N PRO A 31 5.40 -18.49 25.55
CA PRO A 31 5.30 -19.95 25.43
C PRO A 31 3.86 -20.50 25.42
N GLU A 32 2.93 -19.85 26.12
CA GLU A 32 1.52 -20.24 26.10
C GLU A 32 0.86 -19.89 24.78
N LEU A 33 1.16 -18.70 24.24
CA LEU A 33 0.72 -18.33 22.89
C LEU A 33 1.27 -19.30 21.83
N ALA A 34 2.54 -19.70 21.91
CA ALA A 34 3.13 -20.65 20.97
C ALA A 34 2.45 -22.03 21.03
N ARG A 35 2.10 -22.50 22.23
CA ARG A 35 1.36 -23.76 22.42
C ARG A 35 -0.05 -23.69 21.84
N GLU A 36 -0.78 -22.61 22.14
CA GLU A 36 -2.14 -22.36 21.63
C GLU A 36 -2.14 -22.37 20.09
N ILE A 37 -1.17 -21.69 19.47
CA ILE A 37 -1.01 -21.69 18.01
C ILE A 37 -0.73 -23.11 17.47
N ALA A 38 0.16 -23.88 18.12
CA ALA A 38 0.47 -25.25 17.69
C ALA A 38 -0.77 -26.17 17.73
N GLU A 39 -1.57 -26.08 18.80
CA GLU A 39 -2.81 -26.83 18.97
C GLU A 39 -3.86 -26.44 17.92
N ASP A 40 -4.02 -25.15 17.66
CA ASP A 40 -4.97 -24.65 16.66
C ASP A 40 -4.57 -25.05 15.22
N ILE A 41 -3.26 -25.14 14.92
CA ILE A 41 -2.78 -25.66 13.62
C ILE A 41 -3.16 -27.15 13.49
N LYS A 42 -2.88 -27.97 14.51
CA LYS A 42 -3.21 -29.40 14.50
C LYS A 42 -4.71 -29.65 14.36
N ALA A 43 -5.52 -28.81 15.01
CA ALA A 43 -6.97 -28.89 14.96
C ALA A 43 -7.57 -28.38 13.64
N GLY A 44 -6.74 -27.85 12.72
CA GLY A 44 -7.22 -27.31 11.44
C GLY A 44 -8.05 -26.03 11.58
N LYS A 45 -7.90 -25.29 12.70
CA LYS A 45 -8.67 -24.07 12.97
C LYS A 45 -8.08 -22.83 12.31
N ILE A 46 -6.85 -22.91 11.82
CA ILE A 46 -6.12 -21.79 11.22
C ILE A 46 -6.17 -21.92 9.70
N SER A 47 -6.60 -20.86 9.02
CA SER A 47 -6.57 -20.78 7.56
C SER A 47 -5.14 -20.97 7.02
N PRO A 48 -4.96 -21.65 5.87
CA PRO A 48 -3.63 -21.85 5.27
C PRO A 48 -2.84 -20.55 5.10
N VAL A 49 -3.49 -19.46 4.65
CA VAL A 49 -2.85 -18.15 4.46
C VAL A 49 -2.26 -17.61 5.76
N ALA A 50 -3.03 -17.64 6.86
CA ALA A 50 -2.57 -17.17 8.16
C ALA A 50 -1.43 -18.04 8.71
N ALA A 51 -1.51 -19.37 8.57
CA ALA A 51 -0.41 -20.27 8.94
C ALA A 51 0.87 -19.94 8.16
N GLY A 52 0.75 -19.78 6.85
CA GLY A 52 1.83 -19.33 5.98
C GLY A 52 2.45 -18.02 6.45
N ALA A 53 1.61 -16.99 6.66
CA ALA A 53 2.07 -15.67 7.08
C ALA A 53 2.79 -15.69 8.45
N PHE A 54 2.27 -16.48 9.39
CA PHE A 54 2.89 -16.67 10.69
C PHE A 54 4.28 -17.29 10.56
N PHE A 55 4.42 -18.43 9.87
CA PHE A 55 5.72 -19.09 9.73
C PHE A 55 6.70 -18.30 8.85
N GLY A 56 6.21 -17.59 7.84
CA GLY A 56 7.03 -16.69 7.03
C GLY A 56 7.66 -15.56 7.84
N GLY A 57 6.96 -15.08 8.87
CA GLY A 57 7.48 -14.12 9.84
C GLY A 57 8.40 -14.76 10.88
N LEU A 58 7.96 -15.85 11.50
CA LEU A 58 8.68 -16.57 12.55
C LEU A 58 10.05 -17.06 12.07
N LEU A 59 10.10 -17.77 10.95
CA LEU A 59 11.36 -18.38 10.49
C LEU A 59 12.35 -17.32 9.98
N ASN A 60 11.86 -16.21 9.43
CA ASN A 60 12.74 -15.12 9.00
C ASN A 60 13.27 -14.30 10.19
N LYS A 61 12.46 -14.14 11.26
CA LYS A 61 12.92 -13.65 12.58
C LYS A 61 14.01 -14.58 13.15
N GLY A 62 13.81 -15.89 13.02
CA GLY A 62 14.56 -16.93 13.71
C GLY A 62 13.73 -17.50 14.86
N VAL A 63 13.85 -18.81 15.08
CA VAL A 63 13.08 -19.55 16.08
C VAL A 63 13.84 -19.55 17.41
N ALA A 64 13.24 -18.99 18.45
CA ALA A 64 13.76 -19.01 19.80
C ALA A 64 13.56 -20.40 20.45
N PRO A 65 14.33 -20.76 21.50
CA PRO A 65 14.21 -22.05 22.18
C PRO A 65 12.77 -22.40 22.63
N SER A 66 12.01 -21.42 23.12
CA SER A 66 10.62 -21.61 23.54
C SER A 66 9.64 -21.86 22.38
N GLU A 67 10.01 -21.46 21.15
CA GLU A 67 9.16 -21.53 19.96
C GLU A 67 9.26 -22.89 19.25
N PHE A 68 10.24 -23.74 19.60
CA PHE A 68 10.33 -25.10 19.06
C PHE A 68 9.14 -25.99 19.42
N ILE A 69 8.31 -25.60 20.40
CA ILE A 69 7.02 -26.26 20.67
C ILE A 69 6.10 -26.29 19.43
N LEU A 70 6.26 -25.32 18.51
CA LEU A 70 5.51 -25.25 17.26
C LEU A 70 5.82 -26.43 16.31
N GLU A 71 6.97 -27.10 16.46
CA GLU A 71 7.29 -28.30 15.66
C GLU A 71 6.30 -29.43 15.91
N GLN A 72 5.65 -29.44 17.07
CA GLN A 72 4.64 -30.45 17.38
C GLN A 72 3.50 -30.44 16.36
N ALA A 73 3.20 -29.29 15.73
CA ALA A 73 2.18 -29.18 14.68
C ALA A 73 2.54 -29.91 13.37
N PHE A 74 3.80 -30.35 13.23
CA PHE A 74 4.29 -31.08 12.06
C PHE A 74 5.04 -32.35 12.50
N ALA A 75 6.36 -32.27 12.67
CA ALA A 75 7.25 -33.34 13.06
C ALA A 75 8.49 -32.76 13.79
N PRO A 76 9.14 -33.52 14.69
CA PRO A 76 10.37 -33.09 15.33
C PRO A 76 11.48 -32.74 14.33
N GLY A 77 12.18 -31.63 14.56
CA GLY A 77 13.28 -31.16 13.72
C GLY A 77 12.85 -30.55 12.38
N ILE A 78 11.55 -30.35 12.14
CA ILE A 78 11.05 -29.86 10.86
C ILE A 78 11.66 -28.51 10.46
N PHE A 79 12.00 -27.64 11.42
CA PHE A 79 12.60 -26.34 11.14
C PHE A 79 14.06 -26.41 10.67
N GLN A 80 14.71 -27.57 10.77
CA GLN A 80 16.09 -27.78 10.31
C GLN A 80 16.17 -28.08 8.80
N ASN A 81 15.05 -28.43 8.16
CA ASN A 81 15.01 -28.77 6.75
C ASN A 81 13.94 -27.94 6.01
N SER A 82 14.38 -26.86 5.37
CA SER A 82 13.51 -25.92 4.65
C SER A 82 12.57 -26.58 3.63
N LEU A 83 13.05 -27.61 2.92
CA LEU A 83 12.22 -28.28 1.90
C LEU A 83 11.17 -29.19 2.53
N GLN A 84 11.54 -29.96 3.57
CA GLN A 84 10.57 -30.76 4.31
C GLN A 84 9.53 -29.87 4.99
N PHE A 85 9.96 -28.76 5.59
CA PHE A 85 9.07 -27.76 6.16
C PHE A 85 8.08 -27.23 5.12
N MET A 86 8.55 -26.78 3.95
CA MET A 86 7.64 -26.27 2.91
C MET A 86 6.69 -27.35 2.36
N ASN A 87 7.12 -28.61 2.28
CA ASN A 87 6.22 -29.72 1.92
C ASN A 87 5.17 -30.02 2.99
N ALA A 88 5.47 -29.78 4.27
CA ALA A 88 4.52 -29.97 5.36
C ALA A 88 3.55 -28.77 5.48
N LEU A 89 4.05 -27.54 5.33
CA LEU A 89 3.25 -26.31 5.45
C LEU A 89 2.33 -26.10 4.24
N ALA A 90 2.81 -26.34 3.02
CA ALA A 90 2.11 -26.06 1.77
C ALA A 90 2.20 -27.25 0.80
N PRO A 91 1.64 -28.43 1.16
CA PRO A 91 1.80 -29.66 0.37
C PRO A 91 1.25 -29.53 -1.05
N ASP A 92 0.18 -28.75 -1.21
CA ASP A 92 -0.58 -28.50 -2.43
C ASP A 92 0.02 -27.42 -3.34
N ALA A 93 1.01 -26.67 -2.87
CA ALA A 93 1.69 -25.65 -3.68
C ALA A 93 2.55 -26.29 -4.80
N PRO A 94 2.64 -25.66 -5.99
CA PRO A 94 3.50 -26.13 -7.06
C PRO A 94 4.97 -26.29 -6.63
N LYS A 95 5.67 -27.30 -7.15
CA LYS A 95 7.08 -27.59 -6.80
C LYS A 95 7.99 -26.37 -7.01
N ALA A 96 7.80 -25.63 -8.10
CA ALA A 96 8.56 -24.41 -8.38
C ALA A 96 8.36 -23.35 -7.28
N ILE A 97 7.13 -23.17 -6.79
CA ILE A 97 6.81 -22.21 -5.74
C ILE A 97 7.40 -22.64 -4.40
N LYS A 98 7.33 -23.92 -4.06
CA LYS A 98 8.00 -24.45 -2.85
C LYS A 98 9.51 -24.17 -2.87
N ASN A 99 10.16 -24.35 -4.02
CA ASN A 99 11.59 -24.02 -4.18
C ASN A 99 11.85 -22.51 -3.99
N ILE A 100 10.97 -21.63 -4.50
CA ILE A 100 11.07 -20.19 -4.24
C ILE A 100 10.93 -19.87 -2.75
N CYS A 101 9.97 -20.48 -2.06
CA CYS A 101 9.81 -20.31 -0.61
C CYS A 101 11.03 -20.80 0.18
N VAL A 102 11.68 -21.90 -0.23
CA VAL A 102 12.94 -22.37 0.36
C VAL A 102 14.06 -21.34 0.22
N ARG A 103 14.21 -20.74 -0.97
CA ARG A 103 15.19 -19.65 -1.19
C ARG A 103 14.90 -18.43 -0.32
N LEU A 104 13.63 -18.05 -0.21
CA LEU A 104 13.20 -16.95 0.68
C LEU A 104 13.53 -17.24 2.15
N LEU A 105 13.33 -18.49 2.59
CA LEU A 105 13.69 -18.93 3.95
C LEU A 105 15.20 -18.89 4.20
N GLN A 106 16.00 -19.22 3.18
CA GLN A 106 17.46 -19.06 3.18
C GLN A 106 17.93 -17.59 3.08
N LYS A 107 16.98 -16.64 3.06
CA LYS A 107 17.21 -15.19 2.97
C LYS A 107 17.88 -14.78 1.66
N GLU A 108 17.78 -15.61 0.63
CA GLU A 108 18.27 -15.29 -0.70
C GLU A 108 17.33 -14.27 -1.38
N PRO A 109 17.86 -13.19 -1.96
CA PRO A 109 17.06 -12.31 -2.81
C PRO A 109 16.67 -13.05 -4.10
N LEU A 110 15.45 -12.81 -4.56
CA LEU A 110 14.99 -13.28 -5.86
C LEU A 110 15.40 -12.27 -6.94
N ASP A 111 15.83 -12.78 -8.09
CA ASP A 111 15.99 -11.97 -9.29
C ASP A 111 14.62 -11.58 -9.87
N PHE A 112 14.62 -10.69 -10.86
CA PHE A 112 13.40 -10.23 -11.53
C PHE A 112 12.54 -11.39 -12.05
N ALA A 113 13.16 -12.38 -12.72
CA ALA A 113 12.43 -13.47 -13.37
C ALA A 113 11.76 -14.38 -12.34
N THR A 114 12.46 -14.72 -11.26
CA THR A 114 11.91 -15.54 -10.17
C THR A 114 10.81 -14.78 -9.42
N ALA A 115 11.01 -13.49 -9.14
CA ALA A 115 10.01 -12.65 -8.49
C ALA A 115 8.76 -12.47 -9.36
N TYR A 116 8.91 -12.37 -10.68
CA TYR A 116 7.80 -12.37 -11.63
C TYR A 116 7.02 -13.68 -11.62
N GLN A 117 7.70 -14.83 -11.61
CA GLN A 117 7.04 -16.13 -11.46
C GLN A 117 6.28 -16.25 -10.14
N LEU A 118 6.88 -15.81 -9.03
CA LEU A 118 6.22 -15.75 -7.74
C LEU A 118 4.98 -14.85 -7.80
N GLY A 119 5.10 -13.65 -8.38
CA GLY A 119 3.99 -12.72 -8.55
C GLY A 119 2.82 -13.31 -9.33
N LYS A 120 3.08 -14.05 -10.42
CA LYS A 120 2.02 -14.77 -11.15
C LYS A 120 1.30 -15.79 -10.28
N PHE A 121 2.02 -16.55 -9.47
CA PHE A 121 1.40 -17.48 -8.52
C PHE A 121 0.58 -16.78 -7.44
N LEU A 122 1.10 -15.68 -6.88
CA LEU A 122 0.39 -14.89 -5.88
C LEU A 122 -0.96 -14.38 -6.40
N LEU A 123 -1.06 -14.10 -7.70
CA LEU A 123 -2.27 -13.60 -8.36
C LEU A 123 -3.10 -14.70 -9.06
N SER A 124 -2.65 -15.95 -9.06
CA SER A 124 -3.36 -17.07 -9.70
C SER A 124 -4.38 -17.72 -8.77
N GLN A 125 -5.18 -18.62 -9.33
CA GLN A 125 -6.10 -19.51 -8.60
C GLN A 125 -5.49 -20.91 -8.35
N GLU A 126 -4.17 -21.07 -8.54
CA GLU A 126 -3.49 -22.34 -8.24
C GLU A 126 -3.57 -22.67 -6.73
N PRO A 127 -3.59 -23.94 -6.31
CA PRO A 127 -3.53 -24.30 -4.89
C PRO A 127 -2.22 -23.85 -4.23
N GLY A 128 -2.17 -23.81 -2.89
CA GLY A 128 -0.98 -23.38 -2.14
C GLY A 128 -1.11 -22.07 -1.35
N ASP A 129 -2.26 -21.81 -0.74
CA ASP A 129 -2.50 -20.58 0.04
C ASP A 129 -1.53 -20.40 1.22
N ALA A 130 -1.07 -21.48 1.84
CA ALA A 130 -0.02 -21.42 2.83
C ALA A 130 1.30 -20.90 2.24
N ALA A 131 1.64 -21.27 1.00
CA ALA A 131 2.81 -20.72 0.31
C ALA A 131 2.62 -19.24 -0.04
N ARG A 132 1.39 -18.80 -0.41
CA ARG A 132 1.08 -17.38 -0.63
C ARG A 132 1.32 -16.54 0.62
N GLY A 133 0.72 -16.95 1.74
CA GLY A 133 0.89 -16.29 3.04
C GLY A 133 2.35 -16.25 3.47
N PHE A 134 3.06 -17.38 3.32
CA PHE A 134 4.48 -17.49 3.64
C PHE A 134 5.32 -16.50 2.83
N ALA A 135 5.20 -16.54 1.50
CA ALA A 135 6.01 -15.72 0.61
C ALA A 135 5.84 -14.22 0.89
N VAL A 136 4.61 -13.72 0.99
CA VAL A 136 4.39 -12.27 1.21
C VAL A 136 4.84 -11.82 2.60
N SER A 137 4.72 -12.67 3.62
CA SER A 137 5.17 -12.35 4.98
C SER A 137 6.70 -12.34 5.07
N THR A 138 7.37 -13.34 4.47
CA THR A 138 8.82 -13.39 4.42
C THR A 138 9.41 -12.18 3.68
N LEU A 139 8.88 -11.86 2.50
CA LEU A 139 9.24 -10.66 1.73
C LEU A 139 9.09 -9.39 2.59
N ARG A 140 7.96 -9.25 3.29
CA ARG A 140 7.66 -8.11 4.13
C ARG A 140 8.61 -7.95 5.32
N VAL A 141 9.00 -9.05 5.96
CA VAL A 141 9.88 -9.03 7.14
C VAL A 141 11.35 -8.83 6.74
N ARG A 142 11.78 -9.45 5.64
CA ARG A 142 13.14 -9.30 5.09
C ARG A 142 13.36 -7.92 4.46
N TYR A 143 12.28 -7.30 4.00
CA TYR A 143 12.25 -6.21 3.02
C TYR A 143 12.63 -6.69 1.63
N GLU A 144 11.76 -6.37 0.69
CA GLU A 144 11.91 -6.72 -0.71
C GLU A 144 12.99 -5.86 -1.36
N THR A 145 13.74 -6.48 -2.27
CA THR A 145 14.71 -5.81 -3.15
C THR A 145 14.00 -5.10 -4.30
N ASP A 146 14.72 -4.26 -5.03
CA ASP A 146 14.17 -3.55 -6.18
C ASP A 146 13.78 -4.50 -7.32
N ASP A 147 14.52 -5.60 -7.50
CA ASP A 147 14.21 -6.64 -8.50
C ASP A 147 12.99 -7.47 -8.12
N GLU A 148 12.81 -7.74 -6.82
CA GLU A 148 11.63 -8.41 -6.29
C GLU A 148 10.37 -7.57 -6.53
N TYR A 149 10.44 -6.29 -6.20
CA TYR A 149 9.35 -5.37 -6.49
C TYR A 149 9.05 -5.28 -7.99
N ALA A 150 10.08 -5.18 -8.83
CA ALA A 150 9.89 -5.05 -10.28
C ALA A 150 9.26 -6.30 -10.89
N GLY A 151 9.74 -7.50 -10.54
CA GLY A 151 9.18 -8.75 -11.04
C GLY A 151 7.73 -8.94 -10.60
N ILE A 152 7.45 -8.71 -9.31
CA ILE A 152 6.08 -8.81 -8.79
C ILE A 152 5.19 -7.75 -9.44
N LEU A 153 5.61 -6.48 -9.51
CA LEU A 153 4.83 -5.41 -10.16
C LEU A 153 4.48 -5.74 -11.61
N LYS A 154 5.42 -6.32 -12.37
CA LYS A 154 5.17 -6.77 -13.73
C LYS A 154 4.02 -7.77 -13.81
N SER A 155 3.95 -8.72 -12.86
CA SER A 155 2.82 -9.66 -12.79
C SER A 155 1.49 -8.97 -12.45
N LEU A 156 1.50 -7.95 -11.58
CA LEU A 156 0.29 -7.18 -11.27
C LEU A 156 -0.19 -6.40 -12.50
N GLN A 157 0.70 -5.76 -13.25
CA GLN A 157 0.36 -5.02 -14.47
C GLN A 157 -0.33 -5.93 -15.51
N GLU A 158 0.05 -7.21 -15.57
CA GLU A 158 -0.57 -8.20 -16.46
C GLU A 158 -1.98 -8.63 -16.04
N THR A 159 -2.44 -8.23 -14.85
CA THR A 159 -3.83 -8.44 -14.40
C THR A 159 -4.76 -7.28 -14.72
N ILE A 160 -4.24 -6.15 -15.21
CA ILE A 160 -5.06 -4.98 -15.58
C ILE A 160 -6.12 -5.38 -16.61
N ALA A 161 -7.39 -5.09 -16.37
CA ALA A 161 -8.49 -5.49 -17.25
C ALA A 161 -8.46 -4.75 -18.60
N GLY A 162 -9.02 -5.37 -19.64
CA GLY A 162 -9.01 -4.88 -21.02
C GLY A 162 -9.45 -3.42 -21.22
N PRO A 163 -10.55 -2.94 -20.60
CA PRO A 163 -10.99 -1.54 -20.70
C PRO A 163 -9.96 -0.51 -20.20
N PHE A 164 -9.10 -0.90 -19.27
CA PHE A 164 -8.02 -0.08 -18.70
C PHE A 164 -6.69 -0.23 -19.43
N ARG A 165 -6.63 -1.03 -20.50
CA ARG A 165 -5.47 -1.13 -21.41
C ARG A 165 -5.66 -0.33 -22.70
N GLN A 166 -6.85 0.21 -22.92
CA GLN A 166 -7.15 0.97 -24.13
C GLN A 166 -6.29 2.24 -24.19
N PRO A 167 -5.90 2.70 -25.38
CA PRO A 167 -5.20 3.97 -25.52
C PRO A 167 -5.98 5.11 -24.87
N VAL A 168 -5.26 5.97 -24.15
CA VAL A 168 -5.84 7.17 -23.56
C VAL A 168 -5.95 8.26 -24.61
N ALA A 169 -7.06 8.97 -24.63
CA ALA A 169 -7.27 10.09 -25.54
C ALA A 169 -6.22 11.21 -25.32
N PRO A 170 -5.71 11.86 -26.39
CA PRO A 170 -4.84 13.02 -26.27
C PRO A 170 -5.48 14.14 -25.43
N GLY A 171 -4.66 14.92 -24.75
CA GLY A 171 -5.10 16.05 -23.93
C GLY A 171 -4.06 16.41 -22.87
N ASP A 172 -4.49 17.18 -21.88
CA ASP A 172 -3.67 17.61 -20.75
C ASP A 172 -2.92 16.43 -20.09
N PRO A 173 -1.73 16.69 -19.50
CA PRO A 173 -0.96 15.66 -18.81
C PRO A 173 -1.79 15.01 -17.68
N LEU A 174 -1.64 13.70 -17.55
CA LEU A 174 -2.29 12.88 -16.55
C LEU A 174 -1.44 12.75 -15.28
N VAL A 175 -2.12 12.96 -14.16
CA VAL A 175 -1.60 12.73 -12.81
C VAL A 175 -2.40 11.60 -12.17
N GLN A 176 -1.71 10.56 -11.71
CA GLN A 176 -2.31 9.54 -10.86
C GLN A 176 -2.11 9.91 -9.39
N LEU A 177 -3.19 10.06 -8.63
CA LEU A 177 -3.15 10.12 -7.17
C LEU A 177 -3.40 8.73 -6.59
N ALA A 178 -2.56 8.30 -5.66
CA ALA A 178 -2.73 7.04 -4.96
C ALA A 178 -2.37 7.18 -3.47
N GLU A 179 -3.41 7.14 -2.64
CA GLU A 179 -3.28 6.99 -1.19
C GLU A 179 -3.12 5.50 -0.79
N PRO A 180 -2.70 5.19 0.44
CA PRO A 180 -2.87 3.84 0.98
C PRO A 180 -4.35 3.44 1.01
N PHE A 181 -4.68 2.24 0.53
CA PHE A 181 -6.09 1.79 0.44
C PHE A 181 -6.69 1.40 1.79
N ASP A 182 -5.90 1.36 2.85
CA ASP A 182 -6.37 1.06 4.20
C ASP A 182 -6.92 2.29 4.94
N GLY A 183 -6.89 3.47 4.33
CA GLY A 183 -7.63 4.63 4.83
C GLY A 183 -7.05 5.24 6.10
N VAL A 184 -7.93 5.75 6.95
CA VAL A 184 -7.63 6.57 8.13
C VAL A 184 -8.46 6.15 9.35
N ASP A 185 -7.88 6.25 10.55
CA ASP A 185 -8.59 5.97 11.81
C ASP A 185 -8.89 7.25 12.61
N HIS A 186 -8.19 8.35 12.35
CA HIS A 186 -8.20 9.54 13.20
C HIS A 186 -8.30 10.88 12.45
N SER A 187 -8.53 10.87 11.14
CA SER A 187 -8.58 12.07 10.31
C SER A 187 -9.63 11.96 9.21
N TYR A 188 -9.92 13.09 8.57
CA TYR A 188 -10.74 13.15 7.36
C TYR A 188 -9.86 13.12 6.09
N ILE A 189 -10.36 12.44 5.06
CA ILE A 189 -9.73 12.31 3.74
C ILE A 189 -10.03 13.57 2.93
N THR A 190 -8.98 14.17 2.37
CA THR A 190 -9.06 15.42 1.58
C THR A 190 -8.80 15.22 0.09
N THR A 191 -8.45 13.99 -0.35
CA THR A 191 -8.00 13.68 -1.71
C THR A 191 -8.93 14.15 -2.84
N PRO A 192 -10.28 14.08 -2.72
CA PRO A 192 -11.16 14.63 -3.76
C PRO A 192 -10.89 16.12 -4.06
N LEU A 193 -10.68 16.92 -3.01
CA LEU A 193 -10.36 18.34 -3.13
C LEU A 193 -8.96 18.57 -3.71
N LEU A 194 -7.99 17.73 -3.34
CA LEU A 194 -6.64 17.78 -3.92
C LEU A 194 -6.68 17.45 -5.42
N ALA A 195 -7.46 16.43 -5.82
CA ALA A 195 -7.65 16.07 -7.22
C ALA A 195 -8.29 17.22 -8.01
N GLN A 196 -9.33 17.86 -7.46
CA GLN A 196 -9.96 19.01 -8.09
C GLN A 196 -8.98 20.20 -8.24
N TYR A 197 -8.16 20.45 -7.22
CA TYR A 197 -7.14 21.49 -7.28
C TYR A 197 -6.08 21.19 -8.35
N VAL A 198 -5.55 19.96 -8.42
CA VAL A 198 -4.58 19.56 -9.45
C VAL A 198 -5.20 19.67 -10.86
N GLN A 199 -6.49 19.35 -11.05
CA GLN A 199 -7.15 19.58 -12.33
C GLN A 199 -7.23 21.06 -12.73
N SER A 200 -7.40 21.96 -11.76
CA SER A 200 -7.39 23.42 -11.99
C SER A 200 -6.02 23.95 -12.43
N LEU A 201 -4.94 23.21 -12.14
CA LEU A 201 -3.57 23.51 -12.61
C LEU A 201 -3.30 23.01 -14.04
N GLY A 202 -4.32 22.56 -14.77
CA GLY A 202 -4.17 22.11 -16.17
C GLY A 202 -3.81 20.64 -16.32
N TYR A 203 -3.99 19.82 -15.28
CA TYR A 203 -3.82 18.36 -15.36
C TYR A 203 -5.17 17.64 -15.51
N ARG A 204 -5.13 16.38 -15.95
CA ARG A 204 -6.20 15.40 -15.76
C ARG A 204 -5.82 14.52 -14.56
N VAL A 205 -6.76 14.17 -13.69
CA VAL A 205 -6.45 13.42 -12.45
C VAL A 205 -7.19 12.10 -12.39
N ILE A 206 -6.44 11.02 -12.15
CA ILE A 206 -6.99 9.70 -11.86
C ILE A 206 -6.68 9.36 -10.40
N ASN A 207 -7.69 9.03 -9.62
CA ASN A 207 -7.57 8.48 -8.28
C ASN A 207 -7.64 6.96 -8.38
N LEU A 208 -6.59 6.27 -7.97
CA LEU A 208 -6.62 4.83 -7.82
C LEU A 208 -7.17 4.47 -6.46
N VAL A 209 -8.23 3.65 -6.43
CA VAL A 209 -8.96 3.28 -5.21
C VAL A 209 -9.24 1.78 -5.15
N GLY A 210 -9.41 1.23 -3.97
CA GLY A 210 -9.74 -0.19 -3.78
C GLY A 210 -10.41 -0.43 -2.44
N ARG A 211 -10.86 -1.67 -2.20
CA ARG A 211 -11.47 -2.05 -0.92
C ARG A 211 -10.43 -1.94 0.21
N ASN A 212 -10.90 -1.58 1.41
CA ASN A 212 -10.04 -1.53 2.57
C ASN A 212 -9.55 -2.95 2.92
N SER A 213 -8.23 -3.12 2.92
CA SER A 213 -7.53 -4.37 3.21
C SER A 213 -6.70 -4.33 4.49
N GLY A 214 -6.92 -3.31 5.34
CA GLY A 214 -6.25 -3.14 6.63
C GLY A 214 -4.78 -2.75 6.53
N PRO A 215 -4.09 -2.53 7.67
CA PRO A 215 -4.56 -2.79 9.04
C PRO A 215 -5.48 -1.72 9.63
N LYS A 216 -5.56 -0.52 9.04
CA LYS A 216 -6.56 0.47 9.46
C LYS A 216 -7.90 0.08 8.86
N VAL A 217 -8.96 0.17 9.66
CA VAL A 217 -10.30 -0.33 9.28
C VAL A 217 -11.34 0.78 9.29
N GLY A 218 -10.93 2.03 9.48
CA GLY A 218 -11.78 3.20 9.23
C GLY A 218 -12.02 3.44 7.73
N ASN A 219 -12.62 4.60 7.45
CA ASN A 219 -13.01 4.98 6.09
C ASN A 219 -11.78 5.10 5.18
N ASN A 220 -11.91 4.65 3.93
CA ASN A 220 -10.92 4.88 2.90
C ASN A 220 -11.47 5.75 1.75
N LEU A 221 -10.62 6.02 0.75
CA LEU A 221 -10.99 6.90 -0.37
C LEU A 221 -12.13 6.32 -1.24
N LEU A 222 -12.25 4.98 -1.33
CA LEU A 222 -13.37 4.35 -2.05
C LEU A 222 -14.69 4.58 -1.31
N ASP A 223 -14.70 4.48 0.02
CA ASP A 223 -15.88 4.73 0.85
C ASP A 223 -16.36 6.18 0.68
N LEU A 224 -15.43 7.14 0.74
CA LEU A 224 -15.72 8.55 0.52
C LEU A 224 -16.22 8.83 -0.90
N ALA A 225 -15.60 8.22 -1.92
CA ALA A 225 -16.04 8.39 -3.30
C ALA A 225 -17.48 7.88 -3.52
N LYS A 226 -17.81 6.71 -2.96
CA LYS A 226 -19.19 6.16 -3.00
C LYS A 226 -20.18 7.06 -2.27
N ALA A 227 -19.81 7.56 -1.08
CA ALA A 227 -20.67 8.44 -0.29
C ALA A 227 -20.90 9.81 -0.93
N LEU A 228 -19.90 10.33 -1.66
CA LEU A 228 -20.02 11.52 -2.52
C LEU A 228 -20.73 11.25 -3.85
N GLN A 229 -21.13 10.00 -4.13
CA GLN A 229 -21.74 9.57 -5.38
C GLN A 229 -20.87 9.86 -6.62
N ILE A 230 -19.55 9.78 -6.47
CA ILE A 230 -18.61 9.95 -7.59
C ILE A 230 -18.69 8.71 -8.49
N PRO A 231 -18.96 8.87 -9.81
CA PRO A 231 -18.95 7.75 -10.73
C PRO A 231 -17.56 7.10 -10.84
N LEU A 232 -17.51 5.78 -10.75
CA LEU A 232 -16.29 5.01 -11.01
C LEU A 232 -16.12 4.85 -12.52
N ALA A 233 -14.90 5.08 -13.01
CA ALA A 233 -14.59 4.92 -14.42
C ALA A 233 -14.67 3.44 -14.82
N ALA A 234 -15.24 3.17 -16.00
CA ALA A 234 -15.32 1.85 -16.60
C ALA A 234 -14.03 1.47 -17.36
N GLY A 235 -13.21 2.46 -17.73
CA GLY A 235 -11.94 2.24 -18.40
C GLY A 235 -11.31 3.53 -18.93
N ASN A 236 -10.22 3.40 -19.68
CA ASN A 236 -9.47 4.55 -20.22
C ASN A 236 -10.30 5.39 -21.22
N ALA A 237 -11.35 4.80 -21.79
CA ALA A 237 -12.26 5.50 -22.71
C ALA A 237 -13.01 6.68 -22.04
N ASP A 238 -13.19 6.66 -20.71
CA ASP A 238 -13.89 7.73 -19.98
C ASP A 238 -13.06 9.01 -19.87
N LEU A 239 -11.74 8.90 -20.07
CA LEU A 239 -10.79 10.03 -19.99
C LEU A 239 -10.89 10.98 -21.20
N LYS A 240 -11.71 10.65 -22.20
CA LYS A 240 -12.04 11.53 -23.34
C LYS A 240 -13.09 12.59 -22.98
N ASN A 241 -13.84 12.37 -21.89
CA ASN A 241 -14.90 13.27 -21.46
C ASN A 241 -14.30 14.52 -20.81
N SER A 242 -15.13 15.56 -20.59
CA SER A 242 -14.72 16.72 -19.79
C SER A 242 -14.28 16.29 -18.40
N LYS A 243 -13.29 16.98 -17.83
CA LYS A 243 -12.76 16.72 -16.48
C LYS A 243 -13.93 16.71 -15.47
N PRO A 244 -14.23 15.58 -14.81
CA PRO A 244 -15.28 15.52 -13.80
C PRO A 244 -14.82 16.24 -12.53
N SER A 245 -15.77 16.63 -11.68
CA SER A 245 -15.46 17.05 -10.31
C SER A 245 -14.64 15.98 -9.60
N TYR A 246 -13.59 16.40 -8.89
CA TYR A 246 -12.69 15.52 -8.14
C TYR A 246 -11.86 14.50 -8.96
N GLY A 247 -11.90 14.55 -10.30
CA GLY A 247 -11.15 13.65 -11.18
C GLY A 247 -11.82 12.28 -11.36
N TRP A 248 -11.20 11.41 -12.16
CA TRP A 248 -11.70 10.06 -12.45
C TRP A 248 -11.28 9.08 -11.35
N TYR A 249 -12.11 8.09 -11.05
CA TYR A 249 -11.82 7.08 -10.01
C TYR A 249 -11.73 5.69 -10.63
N PHE A 250 -10.56 5.07 -10.52
CA PHE A 250 -10.30 3.72 -11.02
C PHE A 250 -10.37 2.75 -9.84
N ASN A 251 -11.47 1.99 -9.75
CA ASN A 251 -11.67 1.01 -8.69
C ASN A 251 -10.89 -0.28 -8.98
N GLN A 252 -10.11 -0.76 -8.02
CA GLN A 252 -9.28 -1.97 -8.10
C GLN A 252 -10.10 -3.19 -8.51
N GLU A 253 -11.35 -3.30 -8.05
CA GLU A 253 -12.29 -4.37 -8.42
C GLU A 253 -12.51 -4.46 -9.95
N ASN A 254 -12.70 -3.31 -10.61
CA ASN A 254 -12.86 -3.23 -12.06
C ASN A 254 -11.52 -3.29 -12.80
N LEU A 255 -10.48 -2.74 -12.17
CA LEU A 255 -9.15 -2.64 -12.75
C LEU A 255 -8.43 -4.00 -12.78
N SER A 256 -8.55 -4.81 -11.74
CA SER A 256 -7.90 -6.12 -11.60
C SER A 256 -8.63 -6.97 -10.55
N ALA A 257 -9.47 -7.88 -11.03
CA ALA A 257 -10.16 -8.84 -10.18
C ALA A 257 -9.20 -9.71 -9.32
N PRO A 258 -8.04 -10.18 -9.83
CA PRO A 258 -7.07 -10.90 -8.98
C PRO A 258 -6.53 -10.08 -7.81
N LEU A 259 -6.30 -8.78 -8.02
CA LEU A 259 -5.82 -7.90 -6.94
C LEU A 259 -6.91 -7.58 -5.94
N ASP A 260 -8.13 -7.33 -6.40
CA ASP A 260 -9.26 -7.14 -5.49
C ASP A 260 -9.53 -8.41 -4.65
N HIS A 261 -9.46 -9.60 -5.25
CA HIS A 261 -9.57 -10.85 -4.50
C HIS A 261 -8.49 -10.98 -3.41
N TRP A 262 -7.29 -10.44 -3.66
CA TRP A 262 -6.19 -10.46 -2.70
C TRP A 262 -6.51 -9.72 -1.39
N VAL A 263 -7.50 -8.83 -1.37
CA VAL A 263 -8.01 -8.19 -0.14
C VAL A 263 -8.41 -9.24 0.90
N GLU A 264 -9.01 -10.36 0.47
CA GLU A 264 -9.43 -11.43 1.37
C GLU A 264 -8.26 -12.21 1.96
N LEU A 265 -7.19 -12.40 1.18
CA LEU A 265 -5.95 -13.03 1.66
C LEU A 265 -5.21 -12.09 2.62
N ARG A 266 -5.16 -10.79 2.30
CA ARG A 266 -4.47 -9.78 3.11
C ARG A 266 -5.05 -9.66 4.53
N ARG A 267 -6.36 -9.76 4.69
CA ARG A 267 -7.03 -9.81 6.01
C ARG A 267 -6.50 -10.94 6.89
N GLN A 268 -6.18 -12.09 6.30
CA GLN A 268 -5.62 -13.25 7.00
C GLN A 268 -4.13 -13.08 7.31
N THR A 269 -3.38 -12.36 6.48
CA THR A 269 -1.95 -12.06 6.74
C THR A 269 -1.73 -10.98 7.80
N VAL A 270 -2.76 -10.21 8.17
CA VAL A 270 -2.81 -9.15 9.22
C VAL A 270 -1.90 -7.94 8.96
N LYS A 271 -0.67 -8.13 8.49
CA LYS A 271 0.31 -7.08 8.18
C LYS A 271 0.18 -6.64 6.73
N ARG A 272 0.67 -5.45 6.42
CA ARG A 272 0.75 -4.95 5.03
C ARG A 272 1.80 -5.76 4.24
N PRO A 273 1.44 -6.53 3.21
CA PRO A 273 2.40 -7.20 2.32
C PRO A 273 2.98 -6.22 1.28
N CYS A 274 3.91 -6.69 0.43
CA CYS A 274 4.43 -5.92 -0.70
C CYS A 274 3.34 -5.34 -1.62
N PHE A 275 2.17 -6.00 -1.71
CA PHE A 275 1.05 -5.54 -2.55
C PHE A 275 0.48 -4.20 -2.06
N ALA A 276 0.50 -3.94 -0.75
CA ALA A 276 0.08 -2.63 -0.19
C ALA A 276 0.93 -1.46 -0.71
N THR A 277 2.17 -1.75 -1.11
CA THR A 277 3.04 -0.79 -1.78
C THR A 277 2.72 -0.74 -3.27
N LEU A 278 2.77 -1.91 -3.94
CA LEU A 278 2.74 -2.01 -5.39
C LEU A 278 1.40 -1.63 -6.02
N GLU A 279 0.28 -1.85 -5.34
CA GLU A 279 -1.05 -1.57 -5.87
C GLU A 279 -1.23 -0.09 -6.26
N LYS A 280 -0.54 0.83 -5.57
CA LYS A 280 -0.54 2.26 -5.85
C LYS A 280 0.14 2.64 -7.17
N PHE A 281 1.05 1.79 -7.65
CA PHE A 281 1.91 2.06 -8.81
C PHE A 281 1.46 1.34 -10.08
N LEU A 282 0.25 0.75 -10.07
CA LEU A 282 -0.38 0.32 -11.30
C LEU A 282 -0.67 1.56 -12.13
N ASN A 283 -0.09 1.64 -13.34
CA ASN A 283 -0.22 2.79 -14.24
C ASN A 283 -1.10 2.46 -15.46
N PRO A 284 -2.40 2.15 -15.29
CA PRO A 284 -3.26 1.70 -16.39
C PRO A 284 -3.45 2.74 -17.49
N ALA A 285 -3.43 4.03 -17.12
CA ALA A 285 -3.64 5.13 -18.04
C ALA A 285 -2.34 5.77 -18.55
N GLN A 286 -1.18 5.16 -18.28
CA GLN A 286 0.13 5.71 -18.64
C GLN A 286 0.30 7.18 -18.19
N ALA A 287 -0.17 7.50 -16.98
CA ALA A 287 -0.05 8.83 -16.39
C ALA A 287 1.43 9.26 -16.36
N GLN A 288 1.66 10.54 -16.63
CA GLN A 288 3.01 11.11 -16.68
C GLN A 288 3.58 11.32 -15.27
N ILE A 289 2.71 11.55 -14.29
CA ILE A 289 3.09 11.84 -12.91
C ILE A 289 2.29 10.93 -11.97
N ILE A 290 2.96 10.30 -11.01
CA ILE A 290 2.29 9.72 -9.83
C ILE A 290 2.51 10.60 -8.61
N ILE A 291 1.46 10.86 -7.85
CA ILE A 291 1.54 11.47 -6.52
C ILE A 291 1.06 10.44 -5.50
N THR A 292 1.95 10.07 -4.60
CA THR A 292 1.67 9.09 -3.54
C THR A 292 2.33 9.51 -2.23
N SER A 293 2.15 8.71 -1.19
CA SER A 293 2.73 8.94 0.14
C SER A 293 3.57 7.76 0.61
N ALA A 294 4.52 8.06 1.48
CA ALA A 294 5.29 7.09 2.25
C ALA A 294 5.25 7.45 3.74
N PHE A 295 4.87 6.48 4.57
CA PHE A 295 4.70 6.69 6.01
C PHE A 295 6.04 6.79 6.78
N HIS A 296 7.12 6.21 6.25
CA HIS A 296 8.44 6.20 6.90
C HIS A 296 9.54 6.68 5.94
N PRO A 297 10.52 7.48 6.40
CA PRO A 297 11.52 8.06 5.51
C PRO A 297 12.29 7.05 4.64
N PRO A 298 12.77 5.89 5.14
CA PRO A 298 13.45 4.91 4.29
C PRO A 298 12.55 4.33 3.18
N TYR A 299 11.23 4.36 3.39
CA TYR A 299 10.28 3.91 2.38
C TYR A 299 10.09 4.94 1.27
N SER A 300 10.38 6.23 1.48
CA SER A 300 10.19 7.25 0.43
C SER A 300 11.11 7.04 -0.76
N GLU A 301 12.41 6.78 -0.54
CA GLU A 301 13.35 6.44 -1.61
C GLU A 301 12.92 5.18 -2.36
N LYS A 302 12.45 4.17 -1.61
CA LYS A 302 11.93 2.93 -2.16
C LYS A 302 10.67 3.17 -3.01
N MET A 303 9.72 3.99 -2.55
CA MET A 303 8.52 4.36 -3.34
C MET A 303 8.91 5.06 -4.64
N THR A 304 9.90 5.97 -4.60
CA THR A 304 10.41 6.64 -5.79
C THR A 304 11.03 5.64 -6.77
N THR A 305 11.90 4.74 -6.30
CA THR A 305 12.46 3.68 -7.15
C THR A 305 11.37 2.77 -7.74
N VAL A 306 10.32 2.43 -6.98
CA VAL A 306 9.18 1.65 -7.50
C VAL A 306 8.43 2.44 -8.57
N ALA A 307 8.23 3.75 -8.41
CA ALA A 307 7.59 4.59 -9.44
C ALA A 307 8.41 4.64 -10.75
N GLU A 308 9.73 4.79 -10.63
CA GLU A 308 10.66 4.79 -11.76
C GLU A 308 10.62 3.45 -12.50
N ARG A 309 10.68 2.33 -11.75
CA ARG A 309 10.57 0.97 -12.33
C ARG A 309 9.17 0.64 -12.86
N ALA A 310 8.13 1.27 -12.33
CA ALA A 310 6.77 1.20 -12.88
C ALA A 310 6.62 1.98 -14.20
N GLY A 311 7.64 2.75 -14.60
CA GLY A 311 7.70 3.48 -15.86
C GLY A 311 7.11 4.88 -15.81
N PHE A 312 6.80 5.41 -14.62
CA PHE A 312 6.34 6.79 -14.50
C PHE A 312 7.45 7.78 -14.93
N PRO A 313 7.16 8.73 -15.83
CA PRO A 313 8.11 9.80 -16.16
C PRO A 313 8.47 10.67 -14.95
N ALA A 314 7.53 10.92 -14.04
CA ALA A 314 7.79 11.62 -12.79
C ALA A 314 7.01 11.05 -11.61
N SER A 315 7.52 11.26 -10.40
CA SER A 315 6.86 10.88 -9.16
C SER A 315 7.00 11.94 -8.09
N ILE A 316 5.96 12.13 -7.28
CA ILE A 316 5.91 13.00 -6.11
C ILE A 316 5.54 12.11 -4.92
N VAL A 317 6.47 11.94 -3.97
CA VAL A 317 6.26 11.12 -2.77
C VAL A 317 6.21 12.01 -1.54
N ILE A 318 5.02 12.17 -0.97
CA ILE A 318 4.79 12.90 0.28
C ILE A 318 5.29 12.05 1.45
N ARG A 319 6.24 12.58 2.22
CA ARG A 319 6.80 11.92 3.40
C ARG A 319 6.04 12.38 4.64
N ASN A 320 5.61 11.44 5.47
CA ASN A 320 4.96 11.72 6.75
C ASN A 320 3.65 12.54 6.66
N GLY A 321 2.90 12.38 5.55
CA GLY A 321 1.52 12.81 5.48
C GLY A 321 0.70 12.28 6.65
N LEU A 322 -0.43 12.92 6.95
CA LEU A 322 -1.26 12.59 8.10
C LEU A 322 -1.75 11.15 7.98
N GLU A 323 -1.41 10.33 8.97
CA GLU A 323 -1.62 8.88 8.96
C GLU A 323 -1.07 8.16 7.70
N GLY A 324 -0.15 8.77 6.96
CA GLY A 324 0.38 8.25 5.70
C GLY A 324 -0.50 8.51 4.49
N THR A 325 -1.51 9.39 4.57
CA THR A 325 -2.30 9.86 3.40
C THR A 325 -1.54 10.95 2.62
N LEU A 326 -2.18 11.54 1.60
CA LEU A 326 -1.67 12.72 0.89
C LEU A 326 -1.96 14.03 1.63
N ALA A 327 -2.76 13.98 2.71
CA ALA A 327 -3.05 15.15 3.52
C ALA A 327 -1.82 15.54 4.36
N PHE A 328 -1.51 16.82 4.43
CA PHE A 328 -0.33 17.32 5.14
C PHE A 328 -0.68 17.54 6.62
N PRO A 329 0.18 17.14 7.58
CA PRO A 329 0.05 17.57 8.97
C PRO A 329 0.15 19.10 9.09
N LEU A 330 -0.46 19.66 10.12
CA LEU A 330 -0.51 21.11 10.38
C LEU A 330 0.57 21.58 11.37
N MET A 331 1.05 20.70 12.23
CA MET A 331 1.98 21.06 13.32
C MET A 331 3.45 20.83 12.99
N ARG A 332 3.78 20.33 11.78
CA ARG A 332 5.16 19.99 11.43
C ARG A 332 5.42 20.14 9.93
N PRO A 333 6.67 20.43 9.53
CA PRO A 333 7.05 20.43 8.13
C PRO A 333 6.83 19.08 7.45
N VAL A 334 6.44 19.14 6.19
CA VAL A 334 6.26 18.00 5.29
C VAL A 334 7.38 17.99 4.28
N LYS A 335 8.02 16.84 4.12
CA LYS A 335 9.02 16.63 3.07
C LYS A 335 8.35 15.98 1.87
N ILE A 336 8.71 16.43 0.68
CA ILE A 336 8.21 15.88 -0.59
C ILE A 336 9.43 15.48 -1.40
N LEU A 337 9.52 14.20 -1.76
CA LEU A 337 10.56 13.69 -2.64
C LEU A 337 10.01 13.63 -4.07
N CYS A 338 10.58 14.42 -4.96
CA CYS A 338 10.25 14.44 -6.37
C CYS A 338 11.29 13.67 -7.17
N SER A 339 10.85 13.02 -8.25
CA SER A 339 11.72 12.39 -9.26
C SER A 339 11.19 12.72 -10.65
N ALA A 340 12.09 13.00 -11.60
CA ALA A 340 11.77 13.33 -12.98
C ALA A 340 12.78 12.72 -13.95
N ARG A 341 12.27 12.04 -14.98
CA ARG A 341 13.06 11.36 -16.00
C ARG A 341 13.75 12.37 -16.92
N GLN A 342 15.03 12.10 -17.20
CA GLN A 342 15.89 12.87 -18.08
C GLN A 342 15.94 12.27 -19.49
N LYS A 343 16.48 13.01 -20.46
CA LYS A 343 16.55 12.56 -21.87
C LYS A 343 17.37 11.29 -22.07
N ASP A 344 18.36 11.05 -21.20
CA ASP A 344 19.20 9.85 -21.21
C ASP A 344 18.56 8.64 -20.50
N GLY A 345 17.32 8.79 -20.01
CA GLY A 345 16.58 7.76 -19.28
C GLY A 345 16.90 7.68 -17.79
N THR A 346 17.87 8.46 -17.28
CA THR A 346 18.13 8.57 -15.84
C THR A 346 17.05 9.40 -15.14
N TYR A 347 17.05 9.41 -13.81
CA TYR A 347 16.11 10.18 -13.01
C TYR A 347 16.85 11.20 -12.14
N GLN A 348 16.43 12.46 -12.25
CA GLN A 348 16.82 13.50 -11.32
C GLN A 348 15.85 13.47 -10.15
N ARG A 349 16.37 13.43 -8.92
CA ARG A 349 15.57 13.51 -7.68
C ARG A 349 15.82 14.82 -6.95
N GLY A 350 14.80 15.33 -6.26
CA GLY A 350 14.88 16.54 -5.44
C GLY A 350 13.96 16.46 -4.23
N GLU A 351 14.36 17.09 -3.12
CA GLU A 351 13.53 17.17 -1.91
C GLU A 351 13.03 18.61 -1.72
N LEU A 352 11.74 18.76 -1.46
CA LEU A 352 11.11 20.00 -1.02
C LEU A 352 10.70 19.86 0.44
N THR A 353 10.73 20.98 1.17
CA THR A 353 10.16 21.06 2.53
C THR A 353 9.07 22.13 2.54
N VAL A 354 7.89 21.75 3.00
CA VAL A 354 6.73 22.62 3.13
C VAL A 354 6.41 22.75 4.61
N ASP A 355 6.62 23.95 5.15
CA ASP A 355 6.26 24.27 6.54
C ASP A 355 4.88 24.93 6.56
N PRO A 356 3.87 24.34 7.23
CA PRO A 356 2.55 24.95 7.39
C PRO A 356 2.61 26.39 7.91
N GLU A 357 3.54 26.73 8.80
CA GLU A 357 3.65 28.08 9.38
C GLU A 357 4.02 29.16 8.35
N MET A 358 4.63 28.78 7.22
CA MET A 358 4.97 29.72 6.14
C MET A 358 3.78 30.08 5.23
N TYR A 359 2.73 29.27 5.22
CA TYR A 359 1.63 29.40 4.25
C TYR A 359 0.25 29.57 4.90
N LEU A 360 0.12 29.24 6.19
CA LEU A 360 -1.11 29.46 6.95
C LEU A 360 -1.06 30.82 7.64
N SER A 361 -2.20 31.51 7.71
CA SER A 361 -2.30 32.85 8.31
C SER A 361 -2.09 32.86 9.82
N ALA A 362 -2.22 31.69 10.47
CA ALA A 362 -2.02 31.53 11.90
C ALA A 362 -1.32 30.19 12.18
N LYS A 363 -0.50 30.18 13.22
CA LYS A 363 0.14 28.96 13.72
C LYS A 363 -0.91 28.04 14.33
N ILE A 364 -0.95 26.79 13.87
CA ILE A 364 -1.84 25.76 14.39
C ILE A 364 -1.14 25.02 15.53
N ALA A 365 -1.73 25.07 16.72
CA ALA A 365 -1.16 24.45 17.93
C ALA A 365 -1.63 23.01 18.19
N VAL A 366 -2.62 22.52 17.43
CA VAL A 366 -3.21 21.19 17.62
C VAL A 366 -3.36 20.46 16.28
N GLU A 367 -3.07 19.16 16.27
CA GLU A 367 -3.40 18.29 15.15
C GLU A 367 -4.72 17.60 15.48
N GLU A 368 -5.67 17.66 14.54
CA GLU A 368 -6.94 16.95 14.70
C GLU A 368 -6.68 15.45 14.85
N LYS A 369 -7.20 14.85 15.93
CA LYS A 369 -7.13 13.41 16.19
C LYS A 369 -8.51 12.91 16.58
N LEU A 370 -9.31 12.61 15.57
CA LEU A 370 -10.69 12.17 15.70
C LEU A 370 -10.75 10.76 16.32
N THR A 371 -11.83 10.48 17.01
CA THR A 371 -12.20 9.13 17.43
C THR A 371 -13.34 8.68 16.53
N ASN A 372 -13.11 7.65 15.71
CA ASN A 372 -14.09 7.11 14.74
C ASN A 372 -14.66 8.21 13.80
N PRO A 373 -13.84 8.81 12.92
CA PRO A 373 -14.27 9.90 12.04
C PRO A 373 -15.51 9.51 11.22
N SER A 374 -16.53 10.36 11.25
CA SER A 374 -17.81 10.12 10.54
C SER A 374 -17.63 10.30 9.03
N LEU A 375 -17.99 9.28 8.26
CA LEU A 375 -18.01 9.37 6.79
C LEU A 375 -18.95 10.47 6.30
N ALA A 376 -20.12 10.63 6.96
CA ALA A 376 -21.09 11.66 6.61
C ALA A 376 -20.56 13.08 6.87
N GLU A 377 -19.80 13.28 7.96
CA GLU A 377 -19.15 14.58 8.20
C GLU A 377 -18.05 14.83 7.17
N ASN A 378 -17.27 13.81 6.79
CA ASN A 378 -16.26 13.96 5.74
C ASN A 378 -16.91 14.37 4.39
N VAL A 379 -18.05 13.78 4.03
CA VAL A 379 -18.82 14.15 2.83
C VAL A 379 -19.24 15.62 2.90
N LYS A 380 -19.86 16.03 4.02
CA LYS A 380 -20.29 17.40 4.23
C LYS A 380 -19.13 18.39 4.10
N LEU A 381 -18.00 18.14 4.76
CA LEU A 381 -16.81 19.00 4.69
C LEU A 381 -16.27 19.12 3.27
N VAL A 382 -16.23 18.02 2.51
CA VAL A 382 -15.78 18.05 1.10
C VAL A 382 -16.72 18.88 0.21
N GLN A 383 -18.03 18.71 0.37
CA GLN A 383 -19.03 19.45 -0.41
C GLN A 383 -19.06 20.94 -0.05
N GLU A 384 -19.00 21.27 1.25
CA GLU A 384 -18.92 22.65 1.73
C GLU A 384 -17.65 23.32 1.20
N PHE A 385 -16.47 22.71 1.36
CA PHE A 385 -15.23 23.28 0.88
C PHE A 385 -15.23 23.47 -0.64
N GLN A 386 -15.76 22.51 -1.40
CA GLN A 386 -15.88 22.64 -2.87
C GLN A 386 -16.70 23.88 -3.26
N ARG A 387 -17.80 24.15 -2.54
CA ARG A 387 -18.71 25.25 -2.86
C ARG A 387 -18.18 26.62 -2.45
N SER A 388 -17.56 26.72 -1.26
CA SER A 388 -17.21 28.01 -0.65
C SER A 388 -15.71 28.25 -0.43
N GLY A 389 -14.85 27.26 -0.67
CA GLY A 389 -13.41 27.31 -0.39
C GLY A 389 -13.06 27.32 1.10
N HIS A 390 -14.06 27.12 1.96
CA HIS A 390 -13.95 27.04 3.41
C HIS A 390 -15.13 26.27 4.01
N THR A 391 -14.95 25.77 5.23
CA THR A 391 -15.95 25.05 6.05
C THR A 391 -15.99 25.65 7.46
N ALA A 392 -16.87 25.12 8.32
CA ALA A 392 -16.83 25.43 9.75
C ALA A 392 -15.66 24.72 10.50
N ASN A 393 -14.97 23.78 9.86
CA ASN A 393 -13.81 23.09 10.42
C ASN A 393 -12.52 23.73 9.89
N GLU A 394 -11.96 24.67 10.66
CA GLU A 394 -10.76 25.41 10.29
C GLU A 394 -9.52 24.51 10.11
N LEU A 395 -9.42 23.40 10.85
CA LEU A 395 -8.32 22.45 10.71
C LEU A 395 -8.41 21.69 9.39
N PHE A 396 -9.62 21.27 9.00
CA PHE A 396 -9.86 20.66 7.69
C PHE A 396 -9.49 21.62 6.56
N ASP A 397 -9.93 22.88 6.64
CA ASP A 397 -9.63 23.91 5.66
C ASP A 397 -8.13 24.18 5.52
N ALA A 398 -7.45 24.37 6.66
CA ALA A 398 -6.00 24.58 6.70
C ALA A 398 -5.27 23.40 6.06
N ARG A 399 -5.72 22.17 6.33
CA ARG A 399 -5.15 20.93 5.79
C ARG A 399 -5.31 20.83 4.28
N VAL A 400 -6.48 21.17 3.74
CA VAL A 400 -6.69 21.23 2.29
C VAL A 400 -5.77 22.27 1.67
N LYS A 401 -5.73 23.49 2.22
CA LYS A 401 -4.91 24.61 1.69
C LYS A 401 -3.42 24.28 1.66
N ILE A 402 -2.85 23.80 2.76
CA ILE A 402 -1.42 23.49 2.82
C ILE A 402 -1.05 22.28 1.94
N SER A 403 -1.92 21.28 1.85
CA SER A 403 -1.72 20.13 0.95
C SER A 403 -1.73 20.57 -0.51
N CYS A 404 -2.70 21.39 -0.93
CA CYS A 404 -2.76 21.98 -2.27
C CYS A 404 -1.48 22.78 -2.59
N GLN A 405 -1.04 23.63 -1.66
CA GLN A 405 0.20 24.41 -1.85
C GLN A 405 1.42 23.51 -2.02
N GLY A 406 1.57 22.46 -1.21
CA GLY A 406 2.66 21.50 -1.34
C GLY A 406 2.65 20.75 -2.67
N LEU A 407 1.46 20.32 -3.12
CA LEU A 407 1.29 19.68 -4.43
C LEU A 407 1.65 20.63 -5.58
N LYS A 408 1.26 21.91 -5.49
CA LYS A 408 1.62 22.92 -6.50
C LYS A 408 3.14 23.06 -6.61
N LEU A 409 3.84 23.24 -5.50
CA LEU A 409 5.31 23.38 -5.49
C LEU A 409 6.00 22.14 -6.08
N ALA A 410 5.50 20.95 -5.77
CA ALA A 410 6.03 19.71 -6.30
C ALA A 410 5.77 19.55 -7.81
N LEU A 411 4.58 19.93 -8.28
CA LEU A 411 4.26 19.95 -9.72
C LEU A 411 5.08 20.98 -10.48
N ASP A 412 5.30 22.18 -9.92
CA ASP A 412 6.18 23.20 -10.50
C ASP A 412 7.62 22.67 -10.61
N TRP A 413 8.11 21.94 -9.59
CA TRP A 413 9.41 21.28 -9.64
C TRP A 413 9.47 20.23 -10.75
N VAL A 414 8.44 19.39 -10.88
CA VAL A 414 8.39 18.37 -11.94
C VAL A 414 8.36 19.03 -13.32
N ALA A 415 7.54 20.05 -13.53
CA ALA A 415 7.45 20.77 -14.80
C ALA A 415 8.79 21.40 -15.22
N LYS A 416 9.61 21.83 -14.26
CA LYS A 416 10.95 22.37 -14.53
C LYS A 416 12.01 21.32 -14.88
N ASN A 417 11.90 20.10 -14.32
CA ASN A 417 12.97 19.09 -14.38
C ASN A 417 12.63 17.86 -15.24
N LEU A 418 11.37 17.67 -15.62
CA LEU A 418 10.97 16.58 -16.51
C LEU A 418 11.39 16.88 -17.95
N ALA A 419 12.13 15.96 -18.56
CA ALA A 419 12.47 16.07 -19.97
C ALA A 419 11.19 16.05 -20.83
N ALA A 420 11.12 17.00 -21.76
CA ALA A 420 10.06 17.08 -22.77
C ALA A 420 10.07 15.87 -23.73
#